data_AF-A0A7I9YM22-F1
#
_entry.id   AF-A0A7I9YM22-F1
#
_cell.length_a   1.000
_cell.length_b   1.000
_cell.length_c   1.000
_cell.angle_alpha   90.00
_cell.angle_beta   90.00
_cell.angle_gamma   90.00
#
_symmetry.space_group_name_H-M   'P 1'
#
loop_
_entity.id
_entity.type
_entity.pdbx_description
1 polymer ?
#
loop_
_entity_poly.entity_id
_entity_poly.type
_entity_poly.pdbx_seq_one_letter_code
_entity_poly.pdbx_strand_id
1 'polypeptide(L)'
;MGSRVSARCLDCDHRFTVTHGGGFFFHQLRCVRCGRAKDVGFDELGDLHTRYLKGSDRPYTVAFAGEHQYVREHLDIEPISAEEYFAAVEAAVKCDCGGALSFDAPPRCPNCGSLQIEEGDSIACYD
;
A
#
# COMPACT_ATOMS: atom_id res chain seq x y z
N MET A 1 4.67 7.88 4.85
CA MET A 1 3.92 8.24 6.06
C MET A 1 2.48 7.80 5.86
N GLY A 2 2.04 6.90 6.71
CA GLY A 2 0.66 6.47 6.80
C GLY A 2 -0.11 7.29 7.82
N SER A 3 -1.43 7.27 7.70
CA SER A 3 -2.32 7.86 8.69
C SER A 3 -3.56 6.99 8.89
N ARG A 4 -4.18 7.14 10.06
CA ARG A 4 -5.48 6.58 10.36
C ARG A 4 -6.41 7.71 10.73
N VAL A 5 -7.54 7.81 10.05
CA VAL A 5 -8.56 8.84 10.25
C VAL A 5 -9.88 8.20 10.65
N SER A 6 -10.69 8.95 11.39
CA SER A 6 -12.08 8.60 11.62
C SER A 6 -12.89 8.80 10.33
N ALA A 7 -13.91 7.98 10.11
CA ALA A 7 -14.74 8.06 8.92
C ALA A 7 -16.21 7.69 9.22
N ARG A 8 -17.13 8.29 8.46
CA ARG A 8 -18.57 8.04 8.54
C ARG A 8 -19.14 7.83 7.15
N CYS A 9 -19.91 6.76 6.98
CA CYS A 9 -20.62 6.52 5.72
C CYS A 9 -21.85 7.43 5.62
N LEU A 10 -21.99 8.14 4.51
CA LEU A 10 -23.12 9.05 4.29
C LEU A 10 -24.42 8.32 3.94
N ASP A 11 -24.35 7.06 3.50
CA ASP A 11 -25.54 6.29 3.10
C ASP A 11 -26.17 5.48 4.25
N CYS A 12 -25.36 5.02 5.23
CA CYS A 12 -25.86 4.19 6.34
C CYS A 12 -25.44 4.68 7.73
N ASP A 13 -24.81 5.86 7.82
CA ASP A 13 -24.28 6.49 9.04
C ASP A 13 -23.26 5.66 9.84
N HIS A 14 -22.82 4.53 9.29
CA HIS A 14 -21.85 3.65 9.94
C HIS A 14 -20.50 4.36 10.10
N ARG A 15 -19.96 4.33 11.32
CA ARG A 15 -18.66 4.91 11.67
C ARG A 15 -17.57 3.86 11.70
N PHE A 16 -16.43 4.16 11.12
CA PHE A 16 -15.28 3.26 11.01
C PHE A 16 -13.99 4.07 10.86
N THR A 17 -12.86 3.40 10.68
CA THR A 17 -11.57 4.04 10.47
C THR A 17 -11.05 3.75 9.08
N VAL A 18 -10.47 4.76 8.43
CA VAL A 18 -9.75 4.60 7.17
C VAL A 18 -8.27 4.79 7.43
N THR A 19 -7.46 3.89 6.88
CA THR A 19 -6.01 4.05 6.80
C THR A 19 -5.62 4.55 5.43
N HIS A 20 -4.64 5.44 5.37
CA HIS A 20 -4.06 5.98 4.13
C HIS A 20 -2.55 5.88 4.16
N GLY A 21 -1.95 5.85 2.97
CA GLY A 21 -0.50 5.85 2.77
C GLY A 21 0.15 4.49 3.02
N GLY A 22 1.43 4.39 2.68
CA GLY A 22 2.29 3.24 2.98
C GLY A 22 3.33 3.58 4.03
N GLY A 23 4.15 2.58 4.37
CA GLY A 23 5.23 2.75 5.32
C GLY A 23 6.62 2.55 4.73
N PHE A 24 7.64 2.65 5.57
CA PHE A 24 9.04 2.50 5.17
C PHE A 24 9.39 1.08 4.71
N PHE A 25 8.59 0.09 5.11
CA PHE A 25 8.85 -1.33 4.90
C PHE A 25 7.65 -2.07 4.29
N PHE A 26 6.60 -1.35 3.86
CA PHE A 26 5.41 -1.97 3.27
C PHE A 26 4.67 -1.03 2.33
N HIS A 27 3.98 -1.63 1.38
CA HIS A 27 2.94 -0.98 0.59
C HIS A 27 1.59 -1.17 1.26
N GLN A 28 0.73 -0.16 1.25
CA GLN A 28 -0.67 -0.34 1.59
C GLN A 28 -1.50 -0.41 0.32
N LEU A 29 -2.20 -1.51 0.12
CA LEU A 29 -3.16 -1.70 -0.96
C LEU A 29 -4.57 -1.79 -0.37
N ARG A 30 -5.58 -1.58 -1.20
CA ARG A 30 -6.97 -1.70 -0.78
C ARG A 30 -7.77 -2.62 -1.68
N CYS A 31 -8.66 -3.39 -1.08
CA CYS A 31 -9.49 -4.31 -1.84
C CYS A 31 -10.57 -3.55 -2.63
N VAL A 32 -10.61 -3.75 -3.94
CA VAL A 32 -11.61 -3.16 -4.84
C VAL A 32 -13.04 -3.59 -4.44
N ARG A 33 -13.18 -4.82 -3.92
CA ARG A 33 -14.48 -5.41 -3.55
C ARG A 33 -14.97 -4.98 -2.17
N CYS A 34 -14.17 -5.16 -1.12
CA CYS A 34 -14.61 -4.93 0.25
C CYS A 34 -14.06 -3.65 0.90
N GLY A 35 -13.14 -2.93 0.24
CA GLY A 35 -12.57 -1.67 0.73
C GLY A 35 -11.61 -1.77 1.91
N ARG A 36 -11.33 -2.99 2.41
CA ARG A 36 -10.32 -3.20 3.45
C ARG A 36 -8.92 -2.91 2.91
N ALA A 37 -8.14 -2.15 3.69
CA ALA A 37 -6.72 -1.98 3.45
C ALA A 37 -5.97 -3.26 3.86
N LYS A 38 -4.88 -3.55 3.16
CA LYS A 38 -3.91 -4.59 3.48
C LYS A 38 -2.52 -3.99 3.33
N ASP A 39 -1.71 -4.16 4.35
CA ASP A 39 -0.28 -3.85 4.31
C ASP A 39 0.45 -5.07 3.74
N VAL A 40 1.31 -4.84 2.76
CA VAL A 40 2.11 -5.85 2.05
C VAL A 40 3.58 -5.52 2.28
N GLY A 41 4.24 -6.34 3.09
CA GLY A 41 5.62 -6.12 3.51
C GLY A 41 6.61 -6.26 2.35
N PHE A 42 7.69 -5.49 2.36
CA PHE A 42 8.75 -5.63 1.36
C PHE A 42 9.50 -6.96 1.48
N ASP A 43 9.50 -7.56 2.67
CA ASP A 43 9.95 -8.93 2.92
C ASP A 43 9.02 -9.96 2.27
N GLU A 44 7.69 -9.75 2.31
CA GLU A 44 6.71 -10.58 1.60
C GLU A 44 6.90 -10.50 0.08
N LEU A 45 7.30 -9.34 -0.45
CA LEU A 45 7.57 -9.16 -1.88
C LEU A 45 8.91 -9.76 -2.32
N GLY A 46 9.86 -9.93 -1.40
CA GLY A 46 11.17 -10.52 -1.66
C GLY A 46 11.89 -9.90 -2.86
N ASP A 47 12.35 -10.74 -3.78
CA ASP A 47 13.11 -10.35 -4.97
C ASP A 47 12.39 -9.30 -5.82
N LEU A 48 11.05 -9.29 -5.83
CA LEU A 48 10.29 -8.29 -6.59
C LEU A 48 10.63 -6.87 -6.13
N HIS A 49 10.71 -6.65 -4.82
CA HIS A 49 11.08 -5.35 -4.26
C HIS A 49 12.56 -5.04 -4.53
N THR A 50 13.46 -6.03 -4.40
CA THR A 50 14.88 -5.86 -4.66
C THR A 50 15.16 -5.45 -6.12
N ARG A 51 14.48 -6.06 -7.09
CA ARG A 51 14.58 -5.72 -8.52
C ARG A 51 14.11 -4.29 -8.81
N TYR A 52 13.06 -3.86 -8.13
CA TYR A 52 12.58 -2.49 -8.23
C TYR A 52 13.60 -1.49 -7.66
N LEU A 53 14.16 -1.77 -6.48
CA LEU A 53 15.20 -0.92 -5.88
C LEU A 53 16.43 -0.82 -6.78
N LYS A 54 16.85 -1.92 -7.43
CA LYS A 54 17.97 -1.97 -8.37
C LYS A 54 17.79 -1.01 -9.54
N GLY A 55 16.57 -0.89 -10.07
CA GLY A 55 16.24 -0.02 -11.19
C GLY A 55 15.91 1.43 -10.82
N SER A 56 15.89 1.77 -9.53
CA SER A 56 15.44 3.08 -9.06
C SER A 56 16.59 4.10 -8.96
N ASP A 57 16.39 5.28 -9.52
CA ASP A 57 17.34 6.40 -9.42
C ASP A 57 17.48 6.95 -7.99
N ARG A 58 16.49 6.67 -7.14
CA ARG A 58 16.41 7.19 -5.76
C ARG A 58 16.06 6.08 -4.78
N PRO A 59 16.49 6.20 -3.52
CA PRO A 59 16.02 5.28 -2.51
C PRO A 59 14.49 5.41 -2.37
N TYR A 60 13.81 4.28 -2.21
CA TYR A 60 12.36 4.26 -1.98
C TYR A 60 11.99 5.07 -0.72
N THR A 61 12.78 4.93 0.34
CA THR A 61 12.71 5.75 1.56
C THR A 61 14.11 6.18 1.97
N VAL A 62 14.20 7.42 2.46
CA VAL A 62 15.45 8.00 2.96
C VAL A 62 15.98 7.28 4.21
N ALA A 63 15.09 6.68 5.00
CA ALA A 63 15.47 5.93 6.20
C ALA A 63 16.40 4.75 5.88
N PHE A 64 16.25 4.16 4.69
CA PHE A 64 17.03 3.01 4.22
C PHE A 64 17.89 3.36 3.00
N ALA A 65 18.30 4.62 2.85
CA ALA A 65 19.05 5.07 1.68
C ALA A 65 20.36 4.30 1.45
N GLY A 66 21.07 3.93 2.52
CA GLY A 66 22.31 3.15 2.43
C GLY A 66 22.08 1.72 1.93
N GLU A 67 21.05 1.04 2.42
CA GLU A 67 20.69 -0.31 1.96
C GLU A 67 20.23 -0.29 0.50
N HIS A 68 19.42 0.70 0.12
CA HIS A 68 18.98 0.86 -1.27
C HIS A 68 20.15 1.20 -2.20
N GLN A 69 21.13 2.00 -1.74
CA GLN A 69 22.36 2.23 -2.49
C GLN A 69 23.14 0.92 -2.67
N TYR A 70 23.27 0.12 -1.61
CA TYR A 70 23.95 -1.18 -1.69
C TYR A 70 23.30 -2.10 -2.72
N VAL A 71 21.97 -2.23 -2.71
CA VAL A 71 21.22 -3.02 -3.70
C VAL A 71 21.52 -2.54 -5.12
N ARG A 72 21.51 -1.23 -5.34
CA ARG A 72 21.76 -0.62 -6.66
C ARG A 72 23.16 -0.88 -7.18
N GLU A 73 24.17 -0.73 -6.33
CA GLU A 73 25.58 -0.78 -6.74
C GLU A 73 26.13 -2.21 -6.77
N HIS A 74 25.66 -3.11 -5.89
CA HIS A 74 26.36 -4.36 -5.62
C HIS A 74 25.59 -5.64 -5.96
N LEU A 75 24.26 -5.62 -6.01
CA LEU A 75 23.49 -6.83 -6.34
C LEU A 75 23.44 -7.06 -7.86
N ASP A 76 23.80 -8.25 -8.30
CA ASP A 76 23.70 -8.68 -9.70
C ASP A 76 22.30 -9.27 -9.95
N ILE A 77 21.33 -8.38 -10.15
CA ILE A 77 19.94 -8.73 -10.40
C ILE A 77 19.38 -7.82 -11.49
N GLU A 78 18.54 -8.37 -12.38
CA GLU A 78 17.93 -7.60 -13.47
C GLU A 78 16.89 -6.63 -12.89
N PRO A 79 17.00 -5.31 -13.12
CA PRO A 79 16.04 -4.34 -12.63
C PRO A 79 14.66 -4.55 -13.29
N ILE A 80 13.63 -3.97 -12.66
CA ILE A 80 12.30 -3.82 -13.27
C ILE A 80 11.87 -2.37 -13.18
N SER A 81 11.01 -1.96 -14.12
CA SER A 81 10.42 -0.63 -14.10
C SER A 81 9.44 -0.46 -12.93
N ALA A 82 9.14 0.79 -12.59
CA ALA A 82 8.13 1.10 -11.59
C ALA A 82 6.74 0.56 -11.99
N GLU A 83 6.38 0.68 -13.27
CA GLU A 83 5.11 0.18 -13.80
C GLU A 83 4.99 -1.34 -13.62
N GLU A 84 6.01 -2.09 -14.03
CA GLU A 84 6.05 -3.54 -13.85
C GLU A 84 6.00 -3.94 -12.37
N TYR A 85 6.71 -3.21 -11.51
CA TYR A 85 6.72 -3.45 -10.08
C TYR A 85 5.33 -3.29 -9.45
N PHE A 86 4.66 -2.16 -9.67
CA PHE A 86 3.35 -1.91 -9.07
C PHE A 86 2.29 -2.88 -9.59
N ALA A 87 2.30 -3.19 -10.89
CA ALA A 87 1.41 -4.20 -11.47
C ALA A 87 1.67 -5.60 -10.87
N ALA A 88 2.93 -5.97 -10.69
CA ALA A 88 3.30 -7.25 -10.09
C ALA A 88 2.88 -7.34 -8.61
N VAL A 89 3.00 -6.24 -7.85
CA VAL A 89 2.52 -6.19 -6.45
C VAL A 89 1.02 -6.41 -6.37
N GLU A 90 0.22 -5.71 -7.17
CA GLU A 90 -1.25 -5.90 -7.21
C GLU A 90 -1.64 -7.34 -7.59
N ALA A 91 -0.86 -7.98 -8.46
CA ALA A 91 -1.10 -9.36 -8.89
C ALA A 91 -0.66 -10.42 -7.85
N ALA A 92 0.36 -10.12 -7.04
CA ALA A 92 0.95 -11.05 -6.09
C ALA A 92 0.08 -11.29 -4.85
N VAL A 93 -0.73 -10.30 -4.46
CA VAL A 93 -1.51 -10.34 -3.21
C VAL A 93 -3.02 -10.41 -3.46
N LYS A 94 -3.71 -11.15 -2.59
CA LYS A 94 -5.19 -11.21 -2.59
C LYS A 94 -5.75 -10.79 -1.23
N CYS A 95 -6.96 -10.24 -1.27
CA CYS A 95 -7.74 -10.00 -0.06
C CYS A 95 -8.41 -11.30 0.40
N ASP A 96 -8.62 -11.45 1.72
CA ASP A 96 -9.32 -12.61 2.30
C ASP A 96 -10.75 -12.77 1.77
N CYS A 97 -11.37 -11.70 1.26
CA CYS A 97 -12.68 -11.78 0.61
C CYS A 97 -12.64 -12.33 -0.83
N GLY A 98 -11.45 -12.69 -1.32
CA GLY A 98 -11.18 -13.11 -2.69
C GLY A 98 -11.15 -11.97 -3.72
N GLY A 99 -11.28 -10.72 -3.29
CA GLY A 99 -11.20 -9.55 -4.17
C GLY A 99 -9.76 -9.16 -4.51
N ALA A 100 -9.59 -8.53 -5.67
CA ALA A 100 -8.32 -7.91 -6.07
C ALA A 100 -7.96 -6.74 -5.14
N LEU A 101 -6.67 -6.57 -4.91
CA LEU A 101 -6.07 -5.45 -4.19
C LEU A 101 -5.51 -4.46 -5.21
N SER A 102 -5.65 -3.17 -4.94
CA SER A 102 -5.09 -2.11 -5.78
C SER A 102 -4.58 -0.94 -4.94
N PHE A 103 -3.55 -0.26 -5.46
CA PHE A 103 -3.04 0.98 -4.88
C PHE A 103 -4.05 2.13 -4.96
N ASP A 104 -4.87 2.14 -6.00
CA ASP A 104 -5.80 3.24 -6.30
C ASP A 104 -7.22 2.98 -5.80
N ALA A 105 -7.46 1.84 -5.15
CA ALA A 105 -8.78 1.49 -4.67
C ALA A 105 -9.23 2.42 -3.51
N PRO A 106 -10.42 3.04 -3.60
CA PRO A 106 -10.94 3.93 -2.57
C PRO A 106 -11.49 3.16 -1.36
N PRO A 107 -11.52 3.77 -0.15
CA PRO A 107 -12.19 3.19 1.00
C PRO A 107 -13.66 2.90 0.70
N ARG A 108 -14.18 1.82 1.29
CA ARG A 108 -15.62 1.49 1.25
C ARG A 108 -16.15 1.35 2.65
N CYS A 109 -17.41 1.72 2.83
CA CYS A 109 -18.11 1.44 4.07
C CYS A 109 -18.14 -0.09 4.30
N PRO A 110 -17.64 -0.59 5.45
CA PRO A 110 -17.64 -2.04 5.72
C PRO A 110 -19.05 -2.62 5.92
N ASN A 111 -20.05 -1.77 6.18
CA ASN A 111 -21.43 -2.19 6.41
C ASN A 111 -22.23 -2.30 5.10
N CYS A 112 -22.21 -1.27 4.23
CA CYS A 112 -23.03 -1.22 3.01
C CYS A 112 -22.25 -1.19 1.69
N GLY A 113 -20.91 -1.12 1.72
CA GLY A 113 -20.06 -1.08 0.52
C GLY A 113 -20.01 0.27 -0.20
N SER A 114 -20.68 1.30 0.33
CA SER A 114 -20.70 2.65 -0.25
C SER A 114 -19.33 3.31 -0.32
N LEU A 115 -19.15 4.17 -1.32
CA LEU A 115 -18.01 5.06 -1.52
C LEU A 115 -18.25 6.47 -0.97
N GLN A 116 -19.49 6.78 -0.55
CA GLN A 116 -19.84 8.07 0.03
C GLN A 116 -19.41 8.07 1.51
N ILE A 117 -18.20 8.56 1.75
CA ILE A 117 -17.53 8.55 3.05
C ILE A 117 -17.07 9.97 3.38
N GLU A 118 -17.43 10.42 4.57
CA GLU A 118 -16.91 11.63 5.17
C GLU A 118 -15.78 11.25 6.13
N GLU A 119 -14.57 11.73 5.86
CA GLU A 119 -13.41 11.56 6.73
C GLU A 119 -13.33 12.72 7.73
N GLY A 120 -13.09 12.39 9.00
CA GLY A 120 -13.00 13.32 10.11
C GLY A 120 -11.58 13.43 10.64
N ASP A 121 -11.46 13.56 11.96
CA ASP A 121 -10.17 13.81 12.62
C ASP A 121 -9.14 12.69 12.40
N SER A 122 -7.87 13.10 12.33
CA SER A 122 -6.73 12.18 12.38
C SER A 122 -6.64 11.53 13.76
N ILE A 123 -6.61 10.21 13.77
CA ILE A 123 -6.46 9.38 14.97
C ILE A 123 -4.98 9.13 15.23
N ALA A 124 -4.21 8.81 14.19
CA ALA A 124 -2.79 8.53 14.29
C ALA A 124 -2.07 8.80 12.98
N CYS A 125 -0.82 9.22 13.08
CA CYS A 125 0.14 9.23 11.97
C CYS A 125 1.23 8.22 12.29
N TYR A 126 1.71 7.51 11.28
CA TYR A 126 2.73 6.49 11.42
C TYR A 126 3.59 6.41 10.16
N ASP A 127 4.65 5.63 10.27
CA ASP A 127 5.68 5.47 9.26
C ASP A 127 5.79 4.04 8.75
#